data_AF-A0A942UER5-F1
#
_entry.id   AF-A0A942UER5-F1
#
_cell.length_a   1.000
_cell.length_b   1.000
_cell.length_c   1.000
_cell.angle_alpha   90.00
_cell.angle_beta   90.00
_cell.angle_gamma   90.00
#
_symmetry.space_group_name_H-M   'P 1'
#
loop_
_entity.id
_entity.type
_entity.pdbx_description
1 polymer ?
#
loop_
_entity_poly.entity_id
_entity_poly.type
_entity_poly.pdbx_seq_one_letter_code
_entity_poly.pdbx_strand_id
1 'polypeptide(L)'
;MLYKANDIPIDGGVFWIELSGMNIEIFYNIYENYTLATASYYYWDEDSIVGMETEPIRRSNLTNCLRSSVKGAVNNLFIEMKKQKLSVWHSQSKPEL
;
A
#
# COMPACT_ATOMS: atom_id res chain seq x y z
N MET A 1 14.48 6.99 -1.70
CA MET A 1 15.36 5.99 -2.32
C MET A 1 14.79 5.74 -3.70
N LEU A 2 15.55 5.96 -4.79
CA LEU A 2 15.03 5.80 -6.15
C LEU A 2 14.83 4.31 -6.44
N TYR A 3 13.61 3.96 -6.85
CA TYR A 3 13.28 2.71 -7.52
C TYR A 3 14.33 2.42 -8.59
N LYS A 4 15.00 1.27 -8.52
CA LYS A 4 15.91 0.83 -9.58
C LYS A 4 15.11 -0.05 -10.52
N ALA A 5 14.75 0.49 -11.68
CA ALA A 5 13.94 -0.19 -12.70
C ALA A 5 14.50 -1.55 -13.19
N ASN A 6 15.76 -1.87 -12.85
CA ASN A 6 16.41 -3.12 -13.23
C ASN A 6 16.50 -4.15 -12.09
N ASP A 7 15.99 -3.86 -10.90
CA ASP A 7 16.00 -4.83 -9.82
C ASP A 7 14.93 -5.89 -10.07
N ILE A 8 15.30 -7.16 -9.93
CA ILE A 8 14.38 -8.30 -10.07
C ILE A 8 13.87 -8.66 -8.67
N PRO A 9 12.55 -8.73 -8.45
CA PRO A 9 12.00 -9.17 -7.17
C PRO A 9 12.36 -10.63 -6.91
N ILE A 10 12.74 -10.95 -5.68
CA ILE A 10 13.02 -12.32 -5.24
C ILE A 10 11.75 -13.05 -4.79
N ASP A 11 10.73 -12.29 -4.39
CA ASP A 11 9.40 -12.78 -4.02
C ASP A 11 8.39 -11.63 -4.18
N GLY A 12 7.10 -11.95 -4.21
CA GLY A 12 6.05 -10.97 -4.35
C GLY A 12 4.67 -11.59 -4.36
N GLY A 13 3.66 -10.74 -4.29
CA GLY A 13 2.29 -11.20 -4.30
C GLY A 13 1.27 -10.07 -4.34
N VAL A 14 0.02 -10.50 -4.42
CA VAL A 14 -1.15 -9.62 -4.42
C VAL A 14 -2.17 -10.15 -3.43
N PHE A 15 -2.82 -9.25 -2.70
CA PHE A 15 -3.96 -9.58 -1.85
C PHE A 15 -4.88 -8.36 -1.71
N TRP A 16 -6.12 -8.62 -1.33
CA TRP A 16 -7.12 -7.58 -1.14
C TRP A 16 -7.36 -7.33 0.34
N ILE A 17 -7.56 -6.06 0.71
CA ILE A 17 -8.03 -5.67 2.03
C ILE A 17 -9.29 -4.82 1.91
N GLU A 18 -10.16 -4.95 2.91
CA GLU A 18 -11.28 -4.03 3.07
C GLU A 18 -10.94 -3.02 4.18
N LEU A 19 -11.02 -1.73 3.87
CA LEU A 19 -10.75 -0.66 4.82
C LEU A 19 -11.75 0.48 4.64
N SER A 20 -12.54 0.76 5.68
CA SER A 20 -13.59 1.80 5.64
C SER A 20 -14.57 1.61 4.46
N GLY A 21 -14.95 0.37 4.14
CA GLY A 21 -15.85 0.02 3.04
C GLY A 21 -15.24 0.13 1.64
N MET A 22 -13.93 0.35 1.54
CA MET A 22 -13.21 0.33 0.26
C MET A 22 -12.45 -0.98 0.11
N ASN A 23 -12.57 -1.59 -1.06
CA ASN A 23 -11.69 -2.67 -1.47
C ASN A 23 -10.40 -2.07 -2.03
N ILE A 24 -9.28 -2.40 -1.39
CA ILE A 24 -7.95 -1.92 -1.77
C ILE A 24 -7.13 -3.13 -2.16
N GLU A 25 -6.57 -3.11 -3.36
CA GLU A 25 -5.60 -4.09 -3.80
C GLU A 25 -4.23 -3.72 -3.24
N ILE A 26 -3.59 -4.67 -2.56
CA ILE A 26 -2.20 -4.56 -2.14
C ILE A 26 -1.36 -5.45 -3.03
N PHE A 27 -0.46 -4.83 -3.78
CA PHE A 27 0.61 -5.51 -4.50
C PHE A 27 1.93 -5.25 -3.79
N TYR A 28 2.75 -6.28 -3.63
CA TYR A 28 4.06 -6.14 -3.00
C TYR A 28 5.14 -6.93 -3.71
N ASN A 29 6.35 -6.39 -3.66
CA ASN A 29 7.57 -7.03 -4.12
C ASN A 29 8.62 -6.98 -3.02
N ILE A 30 9.34 -8.09 -2.86
CA ILE A 30 10.51 -8.20 -1.99
C ILE A 30 11.72 -8.25 -2.90
N TYR A 31 12.66 -7.35 -2.68
CA TYR A 31 13.96 -7.31 -3.33
C TYR A 31 15.04 -7.68 -2.32
N GLU A 32 16.27 -7.89 -2.81
CA GLU A 32 17.41 -8.26 -1.95
C GLU A 32 17.63 -7.27 -0.79
N ASN A 33 17.40 -5.97 -1.04
CA ASN A 33 17.75 -4.91 -0.10
C ASN A 33 16.57 -4.05 0.38
N TYR A 34 15.35 -4.27 -0.12
CA TYR A 34 14.18 -3.48 0.22
C TYR A 34 12.87 -4.21 -0.10
N THR A 35 11.79 -3.76 0.51
CA THR A 35 10.42 -4.12 0.14
C THR A 35 9.75 -2.94 -0.55
N LEU A 36 8.85 -3.24 -1.49
CA LEU A 36 7.99 -2.28 -2.17
C LEU A 36 6.55 -2.75 -1.97
N ALA A 37 5.65 -1.83 -1.66
CA ALA A 37 4.22 -2.08 -1.70
C ALA A 37 3.50 -0.95 -2.44
N THR A 38 2.44 -1.32 -3.15
CA THR A 38 1.46 -0.41 -3.73
C THR A 38 0.08 -0.74 -3.20
N ALA A 39 -0.70 0.29 -2.92
CA ALA A 39 -2.10 0.18 -2.51
C ALA A 39 -2.96 0.88 -3.57
N SER A 40 -3.82 0.13 -4.24
CA SER A 40 -4.63 0.61 -5.36
C SER A 40 -6.11 0.60 -4.98
N TYR A 41 -6.76 1.76 -5.11
CA TYR A 41 -8.22 1.86 -5.05
C TYR A 41 -8.77 2.09 -6.46
N TYR A 42 -9.56 1.14 -6.95
CA TYR A 42 -10.20 1.19 -8.26
C TYR A 42 -11.56 1.86 -8.13
N TYR A 43 -11.76 2.96 -8.86
CA TYR A 43 -13.05 3.66 -8.92
C TYR A 43 -13.76 3.46 -10.28
N TRP A 44 -13.03 2.97 -11.29
CA TRP A 44 -13.52 2.36 -12.53
C TRP A 44 -12.61 1.19 -12.92
N ASP A 45 -13.03 0.37 -13.89
CA ASP A 45 -12.30 -0.84 -14.30
C ASP A 45 -10.84 -0.56 -14.70
N GLU A 46 -10.56 0.59 -15.30
CA GLU A 46 -9.20 0.97 -15.76
C GLU A 46 -8.57 2.09 -14.92
N ASP A 47 -9.35 2.74 -14.05
CA ASP A 47 -8.89 3.90 -13.29
C ASP A 47 -8.71 3.57 -11.80
N SER A 48 -7.50 3.84 -11.31
CA SER A 48 -7.15 3.68 -9.92
C SER A 48 -6.40 4.88 -9.35
N ILE A 49 -6.50 5.03 -8.04
CA ILE A 49 -5.62 5.88 -7.26
C ILE A 49 -4.63 4.96 -6.56
N VAL A 50 -3.35 5.28 -6.66
CA VAL A 50 -2.28 4.41 -6.18
C VAL A 50 -1.44 5.14 -5.15
N GLY A 51 -1.31 4.54 -3.97
CA GLY A 51 -0.27 4.85 -3.00
C GLY A 51 0.89 3.88 -3.12
N MET A 52 2.11 4.34 -2.88
CA MET A 52 3.32 3.51 -2.99
C MET A 52 4.27 3.81 -1.84
N GLU A 53 4.94 2.79 -1.30
CA GLU A 53 5.99 2.94 -0.30
C GLU A 53 7.11 1.91 -0.48
N THR A 54 8.33 2.31 -0.15
CA THR A 54 9.50 1.42 -0.14
C THR A 54 10.20 1.44 1.21
N GLU A 55 10.58 0.27 1.73
CA GLU A 55 11.31 0.18 2.99
C GLU A 55 12.60 -0.62 2.83
N PRO A 56 13.76 -0.10 3.26
CA PRO A 56 14.99 -0.86 3.21
C PRO A 56 14.95 -2.05 4.17
N ILE A 57 15.43 -3.21 3.72
CA ILE A 57 15.64 -4.38 4.57
C ILE A 57 16.92 -4.12 5.37
N ARG A 58 16.77 -3.50 6.53
CA ARG A 58 17.83 -3.41 7.55
C ARG A 58 17.70 -4.64 8.47
N ARG A 59 18.60 -4.83 9.44
CA ARG A 59 18.61 -5.97 10.40
C ARG A 59 17.26 -6.27 11.12
N SER A 60 16.22 -5.47 10.90
CA SER A 60 14.81 -5.79 11.14
C SER A 60 14.32 -6.99 10.31
N ASN A 61 13.55 -7.87 10.95
CA ASN A 61 12.87 -9.00 10.29
C ASN A 61 12.10 -8.53 9.03
N LEU A 62 12.30 -9.19 7.89
CA LEU A 62 11.64 -8.94 6.59
C LEU A 62 10.14 -8.67 6.74
N THR A 63 9.46 -9.43 7.60
CA THR A 63 8.03 -9.27 7.89
C THR A 63 7.68 -7.86 8.37
N ASN A 64 8.54 -7.23 9.18
CA ASN A 64 8.32 -5.87 9.67
C ASN A 64 8.56 -4.83 8.57
N CYS A 65 9.56 -5.03 7.71
CA CYS A 65 9.80 -4.16 6.55
C CYS A 65 8.60 -4.20 5.60
N LEU A 66 8.12 -5.39 5.25
CA LEU A 66 6.94 -5.56 4.40
C LEU A 66 5.69 -4.92 5.02
N ARG A 67 5.45 -5.16 6.32
CA ARG A 67 4.33 -4.51 7.03
C ARG A 67 4.43 -2.98 7.00
N SER A 68 5.64 -2.43 7.16
CA SER A 68 5.87 -0.99 7.09
C SER A 68 5.60 -0.46 5.68
N SER A 69 6.07 -1.15 4.63
CA SER A 69 5.78 -0.79 3.24
C SER A 69 4.28 -0.81 2.95
N VAL A 70 3.55 -1.87 3.34
CA VAL A 70 2.10 -1.95 3.14
C VAL A 70 1.38 -0.80 3.87
N LYS A 71 1.74 -0.53 5.12
CA LYS A 71 1.15 0.56 5.90
C LYS A 71 1.42 1.93 5.25
N GLY A 72 2.64 2.18 4.81
CA GLY A 72 3.00 3.41 4.12
C GLY A 72 2.28 3.56 2.79
N ALA A 73 2.16 2.49 2.00
CA ALA A 73 1.44 2.50 0.74
C ALA A 73 -0.04 2.87 0.92
N VAL A 74 -0.71 2.31 1.94
CA VAL A 74 -2.09 2.68 2.29
C VAL A 74 -2.21 4.13 2.76
N ASN A 75 -1.26 4.63 3.57
CA ASN A 75 -1.25 6.04 3.96
C ASN A 75 -1.05 6.97 2.76
N ASN A 76 -0.15 6.61 1.84
CA ASN A 76 0.11 7.38 0.63
C ASN A 76 -1.10 7.35 -0.30
N LEU A 77 -1.84 6.23 -0.38
CA LEU A 77 -3.11 6.15 -1.10
C LEU A 77 -4.10 7.17 -0.55
N PHE A 78 -4.29 7.25 0.77
CA PHE A 78 -5.17 8.25 1.37
C PHE A 78 -4.75 9.69 1.09
N ILE A 79 -3.44 9.96 1.06
CA ILE A 79 -2.91 11.27 0.67
C ILE A 79 -3.29 11.59 -0.79
N GLU A 80 -3.13 10.64 -1.71
CA GLU A 80 -3.50 10.82 -3.11
C GLU A 80 -5.00 10.99 -3.31
N MET A 81 -5.83 10.20 -2.64
CA MET A 81 -7.30 10.35 -2.68
C MET A 81 -7.72 11.74 -2.19
N LYS A 82 -7.10 12.24 -1.11
CA LYS A 82 -7.36 13.58 -0.58
C LYS A 82 -6.94 14.67 -1.57
N LYS A 83 -5.81 14.53 -2.26
CA LYS A 83 -5.37 15.47 -3.32
C LYS A 83 -6.39 15.56 -4.46
N GLN A 84 -7.02 14.44 -4.79
CA GLN A 84 -8.06 14.35 -5.81
C GLN A 84 -9.46 14.78 -5.31
N LYS A 85 -9.55 15.31 -4.08
CA LYS A 85 -10.80 15.76 -3.43
C LYS A 85 -11.86 14.66 -3.27
N LEU A 86 -11.44 13.39 -3.27
CA LEU A 86 -12.33 12.30 -2.89
C LEU A 86 -12.47 12.28 -1.37
N SER A 87 -13.70 12.39 -0.87
CA SER A 87 -13.97 12.22 0.55
C SER A 87 -13.97 10.73 0.90
N VAL A 88 -12.87 10.26 1.48
CA VAL A 88 -12.86 8.97 2.16
C VAL A 88 -13.65 9.14 3.45
N TRP A 89 -14.88 8.63 3.48
CA TRP A 89 -15.68 8.59 4.69
C TRP A 89 -15.14 7.49 5.60
N HIS A 90 -14.35 7.87 6.60
CA HIS A 90 -14.09 6.98 7.74
C HIS A 90 -15.35 6.97 8.60
N SER A 91 -16.19 5.95 8.49
CA SER A 91 -17.15 5.68 9.56
C SER A 91 -16.33 5.30 10.79
N GLN A 92 -16.13 6.23 11.72
CA GLN A 92 -15.77 5.88 13.08
C GLN A 92 -16.97 5.18 13.70
N SER A 93 -17.20 3.92 13.36
CA SER A 93 -18.01 3.04 14.19
C SER A 93 -17.19 2.79 15.45
N LYS A 94 -17.30 3.69 16.43
CA LYS A 94 -17.19 3.27 17.82
C LYS A 94 -18.20 2.13 17.99
N PRO A 95 -17.81 0.97 18.53
CA PRO A 95 -18.78 0.08 19.13
C PRO A 95 -19.36 0.85 20.33
N GLU A 96 -20.54 1.44 20.16
CA GLU A 96 -21.43 1.68 21.27
C GLU A 96 -22.20 0.37 21.46
N LEU A 97 -21.80 -0.39 22.48
CA LEU A 97 -22.60 -1.07 23.51
C LEU A 97 -21.75 -2.12 24.22
#